data_AF-A0A955E054-F1
#
_entry.id   AF-A0A955E054-F1
#
_cell.length_a   1.000
_cell.length_b   1.000
_cell.length_c   1.000
_cell.angle_alpha   90.00
_cell.angle_beta   90.00
_cell.angle_gamma   90.00
#
_symmetry.space_group_name_H-M   'P 1'
#
loop_
_entity.id
_entity.type
_entity.pdbx_description
1 polymer ?
#
loop_
_entity_poly.entity_id
_entity_poly.type
_entity_poly.pdbx_seq_one_letter_code
_entity_poly.pdbx_strand_id
1 'polypeptide(L)'
;MKIYPTILEQSIEKVLNNIEGLGGTAKHIQIDMCDGTLVEGKTFVDPSPLFDLNFEQNLTLELDLMVAVPEKYIFQNGHISKIYVLSKAIKSKAHFKMLEQLCAENRIDLGISFSLDTSDREMAVFSSYTNNVQFLTVVPGGQGRKFEPEAFKNALKFAKKNPDHLLQLDGGINTKTLKEYFSYSVIRSINSVVAGSAIFAKNRPDEAYLELQKVIKNIMSEKKVQQKKSSEKLVPIEYSGVIKSAGFFGGAALTEKDQAYKEAFAVAKLLAENGIAVINGGGPGIMKAATKGTHAGGKEVLVVTYSPSYKHKNYEGTDPENDFDFEITTKDYFDRTKIMLQNTDLHIVFIGGTGTLSELGMSWANSRIHEGHHKPIILYGNFWEEIIAALEKYLLLREGEADLVKICTSPEEVLDFIKKYNNEHLN
;
A
#
# COMPACT_ATOMS: atom_id res chain seq x y z
N MET A 1 -4.39 4.53 7.24
CA MET A 1 -3.87 4.99 8.54
C MET A 1 -5.00 5.40 9.49
N LYS A 2 -4.97 4.95 10.74
CA LYS A 2 -5.87 5.36 11.83
C LYS A 2 -5.19 6.42 12.72
N ILE A 3 -5.97 7.17 13.50
CA ILE A 3 -5.46 8.06 14.57
C ILE A 3 -5.99 7.58 15.90
N TYR A 4 -5.07 7.39 16.85
CA TYR A 4 -5.38 7.09 18.23
C TYR A 4 -5.02 8.29 19.11
N PRO A 5 -5.93 8.83 19.92
CA PRO A 5 -5.56 9.75 20.98
C PRO A 5 -4.63 9.03 21.98
N THR A 6 -3.54 9.68 22.41
CA THR A 6 -2.75 9.21 23.56
C THR A 6 -2.93 10.09 24.78
N ILE A 7 -3.12 9.43 25.92
CA ILE A 7 -3.23 10.07 27.21
C ILE A 7 -1.98 9.74 28.03
N LEU A 8 -1.25 10.79 28.40
CA LEU A 8 -0.08 10.75 29.27
C LEU A 8 -0.35 11.66 30.48
N GLU A 9 -0.93 11.10 31.54
CA GLU A 9 -1.39 11.83 32.73
C GLU A 9 -0.88 11.21 34.04
N GLN A 10 -0.77 12.03 35.08
CA GLN A 10 -0.20 11.59 36.37
C GLN A 10 -1.22 10.91 37.29
N SER A 11 -2.52 11.01 37.02
CA SER A 11 -3.57 10.41 37.84
C SER A 11 -4.67 9.79 37.00
N ILE A 12 -5.29 8.73 37.52
CA ILE A 12 -6.44 8.08 36.87
C ILE A 12 -7.57 9.07 36.60
N GLU A 13 -7.88 9.96 37.55
CA GLU A 13 -8.95 10.96 37.40
C GLU A 13 -8.77 11.80 36.12
N LYS A 14 -7.54 12.23 35.83
CA LYS A 14 -7.24 12.96 34.60
C LYS A 14 -7.32 12.08 33.36
N VAL A 15 -6.95 10.81 33.46
CA VAL A 15 -7.13 9.84 32.37
C VAL A 15 -8.62 9.70 32.04
N LEU A 16 -9.47 9.50 33.04
CA LEU A 16 -10.93 9.39 32.87
C LEU A 16 -11.53 10.66 32.28
N ASN A 17 -11.16 11.82 32.82
CA ASN A 17 -11.62 13.12 32.30
C ASN A 17 -11.24 13.33 30.83
N ASN A 18 -10.03 12.89 30.43
CA ASN A 18 -9.61 12.95 29.03
C ASN A 18 -10.39 11.97 28.14
N ILE A 19 -10.68 10.75 28.62
CA ILE A 19 -11.53 9.79 27.89
C ILE A 19 -12.95 10.35 27.72
N GLU A 20 -13.55 10.88 28.78
CA GLU A 20 -14.87 11.53 28.74
C GLU A 20 -14.87 12.75 27.81
N GLY A 21 -13.80 13.55 27.82
CA GLY A 21 -13.62 14.71 26.95
C GLY A 21 -13.61 14.40 25.45
N LEU A 22 -13.39 13.14 25.06
CA LEU A 22 -13.52 12.69 23.67
C LEU A 22 -14.99 12.45 23.26
N GLY A 23 -15.93 12.43 24.20
CA GLY A 23 -17.37 12.32 23.93
C GLY A 23 -17.76 11.12 23.07
N GLY A 24 -17.04 9.99 23.21
CA GLY A 24 -17.27 8.78 22.42
C GLY A 24 -16.83 8.84 20.95
N THR A 25 -16.22 9.94 20.49
CA THR A 25 -15.77 10.11 19.09
C THR A 25 -14.60 9.22 18.72
N ALA A 26 -13.71 8.91 19.67
CA ALA A 26 -12.63 7.94 19.51
C ALA A 26 -13.04 6.62 20.17
N LYS A 27 -12.96 5.51 19.42
CA LYS A 27 -13.22 4.15 19.91
C LYS A 27 -11.96 3.36 20.23
N HIS A 28 -10.79 3.95 19.97
CA HIS A 28 -9.49 3.36 20.27
C HIS A 28 -8.57 4.43 20.85
N ILE A 29 -8.00 4.19 22.02
CA ILE A 29 -7.17 5.15 22.78
C ILE A 29 -5.91 4.46 23.27
N GLN A 30 -4.76 5.13 23.13
CA GLN A 30 -3.50 4.72 23.74
C GLN A 30 -3.34 5.37 25.12
N ILE A 31 -2.85 4.64 26.10
CA ILE A 31 -2.49 5.16 27.43
C ILE A 31 -1.00 4.92 27.67
N ASP A 32 -0.27 6.00 27.91
CA ASP A 32 1.18 5.96 28.10
C ASP A 32 1.53 5.84 29.59
N MET A 33 2.28 4.80 29.93
CA MET A 33 2.65 4.48 31.30
C MET A 33 4.17 4.57 31.49
N CYS A 34 4.59 5.52 32.31
CA CYS A 34 5.98 5.85 32.61
C CYS A 34 6.21 5.76 34.11
N ASP A 35 7.11 4.89 34.55
CA ASP A 35 7.51 4.78 35.96
C ASP A 35 8.71 5.67 36.32
N GLY A 36 9.29 6.34 35.31
CA GLY A 36 10.47 7.20 35.43
C GLY A 36 11.80 6.46 35.46
N THR A 37 11.82 5.16 35.14
CA THR A 37 13.05 4.34 35.15
C THR A 37 13.75 4.30 33.79
N LEU A 38 12.98 4.20 32.71
CA LEU A 38 13.50 4.09 31.34
C LEU A 38 13.46 5.42 30.57
N VAL A 39 12.58 6.32 30.97
CA VAL A 39 12.33 7.62 30.34
C VAL A 39 12.17 8.69 31.40
N GLU A 40 12.42 9.94 31.06
CA GLU A 40 12.22 11.06 31.97
C GLU A 40 10.72 11.37 32.09
N GLY A 41 10.21 11.44 33.33
CA GLY A 41 8.80 11.71 33.60
C GLY A 41 8.10 10.52 34.23
N LYS A 42 6.98 10.79 34.90
CA LYS A 42 6.15 9.78 35.55
C LYS A 42 4.70 10.00 35.20
N THR A 43 4.00 8.92 34.94
CA THR A 43 2.55 8.92 34.78
C THR A 43 1.90 7.95 35.75
N PHE A 44 0.58 7.91 35.69
CA PHE A 44 -0.20 6.83 36.25
C PHE A 44 0.24 5.49 35.67
N VAL A 45 0.46 4.49 36.54
CA VAL A 45 0.94 3.16 36.16
C VAL A 45 0.06 2.02 36.67
N ASP A 46 -1.05 2.27 37.35
CA ASP A 46 -1.93 1.20 37.86
C ASP A 46 -3.18 1.08 36.99
N PRO A 47 -3.24 0.25 35.94
CA PRO A 47 -4.37 0.26 35.01
C PRO A 47 -5.67 -0.30 35.62
N SER A 48 -5.66 -0.84 36.84
CA SER A 48 -6.79 -1.53 37.47
C SER A 48 -8.12 -0.73 37.45
N PRO A 49 -8.13 0.58 37.73
CA PRO A 49 -9.35 1.38 37.64
C PRO A 49 -9.95 1.47 36.22
N LEU A 50 -9.19 1.13 35.18
CA LEU A 50 -9.68 1.09 33.81
C LEU A 50 -10.54 -0.15 33.51
N PHE A 51 -10.55 -1.13 34.42
CA PHE A 51 -11.13 -2.45 34.21
C PHE A 51 -12.63 -2.46 34.49
N ASP A 52 -13.06 -1.64 35.47
CA ASP A 52 -14.44 -1.55 35.92
C ASP A 52 -15.24 -0.46 35.19
N LEU A 53 -14.60 0.23 34.24
CA LEU A 53 -15.25 1.30 33.49
C LEU A 53 -16.22 0.70 32.48
N ASN A 54 -17.49 0.98 32.70
CA ASN A 54 -18.57 0.70 31.76
C ASN A 54 -18.51 1.73 30.63
N PHE A 55 -17.42 1.71 29.85
CA PHE A 55 -17.26 2.57 28.68
C PHE A 55 -18.42 2.31 27.70
N GLU A 56 -18.79 3.33 26.94
CA GLU A 56 -19.74 3.15 25.82
C GLU A 56 -19.42 1.88 25.03
N GLN A 57 -20.44 1.13 24.61
CA GLN A 57 -20.26 -0.10 23.86
C GLN A 57 -19.19 0.10 22.76
N ASN A 58 -18.10 -0.68 22.85
CA ASN A 58 -16.97 -0.75 21.90
C ASN A 58 -15.76 0.19 22.10
N LEU A 59 -15.46 0.72 23.29
CA LEU A 59 -14.14 1.34 23.54
C LEU A 59 -13.05 0.26 23.68
N THR A 60 -11.95 0.45 22.96
CA THR A 60 -10.74 -0.37 23.05
C THR A 60 -9.54 0.47 23.50
N LEU A 61 -8.73 -0.09 24.40
CA LEU A 61 -7.51 0.52 24.89
C LEU A 61 -6.27 -0.22 24.37
N GLU A 62 -5.20 0.52 24.15
CA GLU A 62 -3.83 -0.01 24.07
C GLU A 62 -2.93 0.71 25.08
N LEU A 63 -1.96 0.00 25.65
CA LEU A 63 -1.03 0.57 26.63
C LEU A 63 0.37 0.68 26.02
N ASP A 64 1.03 1.83 26.16
CA ASP A 64 2.45 1.98 25.86
C ASP A 64 3.27 1.99 27.15
N LEU A 65 3.97 0.89 27.41
CA LEU A 65 4.70 0.64 28.65
C LEU A 65 6.16 1.09 28.52
N MET A 66 6.45 2.25 29.11
CA MET A 66 7.80 2.80 29.30
C MET A 66 8.27 2.56 30.75
N VAL A 67 8.19 1.30 31.18
CA VAL A 67 8.44 0.85 32.57
C VAL A 67 9.51 -0.24 32.63
N ALA A 68 10.24 -0.36 33.75
CA ALA A 68 11.33 -1.33 33.89
C ALA A 68 10.87 -2.79 33.97
N VAL A 69 9.63 -3.03 34.40
CA VAL A 69 9.07 -4.36 34.69
C VAL A 69 7.69 -4.49 34.04
N PRO A 70 7.61 -4.63 32.70
CA PRO A 70 6.35 -4.60 31.95
C PRO A 70 5.39 -5.73 32.32
N GLU A 71 5.90 -6.89 32.76
CA GLU A 71 5.10 -8.05 33.16
C GLU A 71 4.14 -7.76 34.32
N LYS A 72 4.41 -6.73 35.13
CA LYS A 72 3.55 -6.27 36.22
C LYS A 72 2.28 -5.56 35.77
N TYR A 73 2.12 -5.29 34.48
CA TYR A 73 0.99 -4.54 33.95
C TYR A 73 0.18 -5.34 32.92
N ILE A 74 0.52 -6.62 32.73
CA ILE A 74 -0.19 -7.55 31.84
C ILE A 74 -1.18 -8.36 32.68
N PHE A 75 -2.45 -7.98 32.63
CA PHE A 75 -3.53 -8.67 33.34
C PHE A 75 -4.75 -8.84 32.43
N GLN A 76 -5.61 -9.80 32.77
CA GLN A 76 -6.81 -10.10 31.99
C GLN A 76 -7.80 -8.94 32.10
N ASN A 77 -8.13 -8.30 30.98
CA ASN A 77 -9.14 -7.26 30.91
C ASN A 77 -9.86 -7.30 29.55
N GLY A 78 -11.18 -7.09 29.55
CA GLY A 78 -12.00 -7.03 28.33
C GLY A 78 -11.76 -5.79 27.44
N HIS A 79 -11.13 -4.73 27.95
CA HIS A 79 -10.95 -3.47 27.22
C HIS A 79 -9.55 -3.26 26.63
N ILE A 80 -8.51 -3.89 27.18
CA ILE A 80 -7.13 -3.75 26.68
C ILE A 80 -6.91 -4.78 25.57
N SER A 81 -6.72 -4.29 24.34
CA SER A 81 -6.50 -5.17 23.18
C SER A 81 -5.02 -5.34 22.84
N LYS A 82 -4.18 -4.39 23.22
CA LYS A 82 -2.78 -4.36 22.83
C LYS A 82 -1.90 -3.69 23.87
N ILE A 83 -0.67 -4.17 23.99
CA ILE A 83 0.39 -3.57 24.79
C ILE A 83 1.63 -3.39 23.91
N TYR A 84 2.19 -2.18 23.90
CA TYR A 84 3.55 -1.91 23.43
C TYR A 84 4.51 -1.89 24.62
N VAL A 85 5.66 -2.53 24.47
CA VAL A 85 6.75 -2.50 25.45
C VAL A 85 7.94 -1.79 24.85
N LEU A 86 8.46 -0.77 25.55
CA LEU A 86 9.68 -0.09 25.12
C LEU A 86 10.83 -1.10 25.01
N SER A 87 11.53 -1.12 23.88
CA SER A 87 12.61 -2.09 23.59
C SER A 87 13.66 -2.19 24.71
N LYS A 88 13.95 -1.07 25.37
CA LYS A 88 14.87 -0.97 26.53
C LYS A 88 14.46 -1.81 27.74
N ALA A 89 13.17 -2.10 27.90
CA ALA A 89 12.67 -2.99 28.95
C ALA A 89 12.91 -4.47 28.64
N ILE A 90 13.17 -4.83 27.38
CA ILE A 90 13.29 -6.21 26.93
C ILE A 90 14.72 -6.71 27.12
N LYS A 91 14.94 -7.44 28.21
CA LYS A 91 16.27 -7.93 28.63
C LYS A 91 16.86 -9.04 27.76
N SER A 92 16.02 -9.86 27.12
CA SER A 92 16.46 -10.99 26.29
C SER A 92 15.32 -11.57 25.44
N LYS A 93 15.65 -12.47 24.51
CA LYS A 93 14.65 -13.25 23.75
C LYS A 93 13.75 -14.09 24.68
N ALA A 94 14.31 -14.66 25.75
CA ALA A 94 13.55 -15.43 26.72
C ALA A 94 12.57 -14.54 27.50
N HIS A 95 13.00 -13.32 27.86
CA HIS A 95 12.13 -12.32 28.47
C HIS A 95 10.98 -11.93 27.53
N PHE A 96 11.26 -11.70 26.24
CA PHE A 96 10.20 -11.44 25.27
C PHE A 96 9.20 -12.60 25.16
N LYS A 97 9.68 -13.85 25.11
CA LYS A 97 8.80 -15.03 25.04
C LYS A 97 7.92 -15.20 26.27
N MET A 98 8.42 -14.83 27.46
CA MET A 98 7.59 -14.75 28.66
C MET A 98 6.49 -13.69 28.52
N LEU A 99 6.81 -12.49 28.03
CA LEU A 99 5.82 -11.43 27.79
C LEU A 99 4.78 -11.85 26.74
N GLU A 100 5.22 -12.49 25.64
CA GLU A 100 4.36 -13.03 24.59
C GLU A 100 3.36 -14.05 25.15
N GLN A 101 3.84 -14.96 26.00
CA GLN A 101 2.98 -15.93 26.68
C GLN A 101 1.96 -15.25 27.60
N LEU A 102 2.41 -14.32 28.46
CA LEU A 102 1.52 -13.58 29.35
C LEU A 102 0.45 -12.80 28.57
N CYS A 103 0.83 -12.10 27.49
CA CYS A 103 -0.11 -11.40 26.63
C CYS A 103 -1.11 -12.35 25.98
N ALA A 104 -0.65 -13.50 25.46
CA ALA A 104 -1.52 -14.50 24.84
C ALA A 104 -2.55 -15.10 25.82
N GLU A 105 -2.13 -15.44 27.03
CA GLU A 105 -3.01 -15.94 28.11
C GLU A 105 -4.11 -14.92 28.46
N ASN A 106 -3.82 -13.63 28.32
CA ASN A 106 -4.74 -12.54 28.61
C ASN A 106 -5.45 -11.99 27.36
N ARG A 107 -5.26 -12.59 26.17
CA ARG A 107 -5.82 -12.16 24.87
C ARG A 107 -5.45 -10.73 24.46
N ILE A 108 -4.20 -10.36 24.74
CA ILE A 108 -3.62 -9.05 24.42
C ILE A 108 -2.60 -9.23 23.29
N ASP A 109 -2.64 -8.37 22.29
CA ASP A 109 -1.60 -8.30 21.26
C ASP A 109 -0.34 -7.63 21.84
N LEU A 110 0.83 -8.26 21.66
CA LEU A 110 2.11 -7.70 22.09
C LEU A 110 2.84 -7.00 20.94
N GLY A 111 3.26 -5.76 21.19
CA GLY A 111 4.10 -4.96 20.30
C GLY A 111 5.36 -4.46 20.98
N ILE A 112 6.29 -3.94 20.17
CA ILE A 112 7.54 -3.35 20.64
C ILE A 112 7.59 -1.87 20.23
N SER A 113 7.92 -1.00 21.17
CA SER A 113 8.12 0.43 20.95
C SER A 113 9.62 0.74 20.84
N PHE A 114 10.01 1.44 19.79
CA PHE A 114 11.40 1.86 19.52
C PHE A 114 11.56 3.35 19.82
N SER A 115 12.57 3.67 20.62
CA SER A 115 13.00 5.04 20.92
C SER A 115 14.04 5.54 19.91
N LEU A 116 14.30 6.85 19.91
CA LEU A 116 15.16 7.55 18.95
C LEU A 116 16.58 6.97 18.86
N ASP A 117 17.08 6.41 19.95
CA ASP A 117 18.41 5.82 20.07
C ASP A 117 18.45 4.30 19.85
N THR A 118 17.33 3.69 19.45
CA THR A 118 17.31 2.25 19.11
C THR A 118 18.09 2.01 17.83
N SER A 119 19.08 1.11 17.87
CA SER A 119 19.91 0.81 16.71
C SER A 119 19.18 -0.04 15.65
N ASP A 120 19.62 0.04 14.39
CA ASP A 120 19.11 -0.81 13.29
C ASP A 120 19.20 -2.31 13.61
N ARG A 121 20.26 -2.70 14.35
CA ARG A 121 20.47 -4.08 14.78
C ARG A 121 19.43 -4.51 15.81
N GLU A 122 19.16 -3.68 16.81
CA GLU A 122 18.12 -3.94 17.81
C GLU A 122 16.74 -3.99 17.16
N MET A 123 16.42 -3.03 16.28
CA MET A 123 15.16 -3.02 15.55
C MET A 123 14.96 -4.32 14.75
N ALA A 124 15.99 -4.79 14.02
CA ALA A 124 15.91 -6.03 13.26
C ALA A 124 15.74 -7.28 14.15
N VAL A 125 16.39 -7.31 15.31
CA VAL A 125 16.26 -8.43 16.26
C VAL A 125 14.85 -8.45 16.86
N PHE A 126 14.38 -7.31 17.36
CA PHE A 126 13.09 -7.20 18.04
C PHE A 126 11.91 -7.32 17.09
N SER A 127 11.99 -6.75 15.89
CA SER A 127 10.93 -6.90 14.88
C SER A 127 10.77 -8.34 14.37
N SER A 128 11.78 -9.21 14.54
CA SER A 128 11.63 -10.63 14.26
C SER A 128 10.72 -11.36 15.26
N TYR A 129 10.41 -10.73 16.40
CA TYR A 129 9.61 -11.34 17.45
C TYR A 129 8.12 -10.97 17.37
N THR A 130 7.77 -9.83 16.76
CA THR A 130 6.39 -9.39 16.60
C THR A 130 6.21 -8.55 15.33
N ASN A 131 5.03 -8.60 14.74
CA ASN A 131 4.64 -7.73 13.64
C ASN A 131 4.15 -6.37 14.13
N ASN A 132 3.80 -6.21 15.41
CA ASN A 132 3.35 -4.94 15.96
C ASN A 132 4.55 -4.09 16.39
N VAL A 133 4.80 -3.00 15.68
CA VAL A 133 5.91 -2.09 16.01
C VAL A 133 5.43 -0.65 16.14
N GLN A 134 5.95 0.04 17.14
CA GLN A 134 5.73 1.46 17.37
C GLN A 134 7.08 2.18 17.28
N PHE A 135 7.08 3.33 16.62
CA PHE A 135 8.24 4.23 16.60
C PHE A 135 7.89 5.51 17.31
N LEU A 136 8.67 5.83 18.34
CA LEU A 136 8.66 7.13 18.97
C LEU A 136 9.32 8.13 18.03
N THR A 137 8.58 9.18 17.69
CA THR A 137 9.01 10.30 16.84
C THR A 137 9.20 11.58 17.65
N VAL A 138 9.34 11.43 18.98
CA VAL A 138 9.71 12.46 19.95
C VAL A 138 10.54 11.82 21.06
N VAL A 139 11.28 12.62 21.82
CA VAL A 139 11.89 12.15 23.07
C VAL A 139 10.78 11.68 24.02
N PRO A 140 10.79 10.42 24.49
CA PRO A 140 9.69 9.85 25.28
C PRO A 140 9.58 10.45 26.69
N GLY A 141 8.41 10.23 27.31
CA GLY A 141 8.16 10.55 28.72
C GLY A 141 7.50 11.91 29.00
N GLY A 142 7.11 12.66 27.96
CA GLY A 142 6.39 13.93 28.14
C GLY A 142 5.47 14.31 26.98
N GLN A 143 4.41 15.07 27.28
CA GLN A 143 3.51 15.64 26.27
C GLN A 143 4.11 16.89 25.62
N GLY A 144 3.66 17.20 24.39
CA GLY A 144 4.00 18.45 23.69
C GLY A 144 5.43 18.52 23.16
N ARG A 145 6.16 17.40 23.15
CA ARG A 145 7.52 17.32 22.62
C ARG A 145 7.56 17.55 21.11
N LYS A 146 8.69 18.08 20.64
CA LYS A 146 8.91 18.41 19.22
C LYS A 146 9.04 17.12 18.41
N PHE A 147 8.33 17.07 17.28
CA PHE A 147 8.46 16.01 16.29
C PHE A 147 9.90 15.92 15.74
N GLU A 148 10.43 14.70 15.66
CA GLU A 148 11.80 14.38 15.25
C GLU A 148 11.82 13.77 13.83
N PRO A 149 12.18 14.55 12.80
CA PRO A 149 12.08 14.11 11.41
C PRO A 149 12.98 12.92 11.07
N GLU A 150 14.13 12.78 11.73
CA GLU A 150 15.04 11.64 11.49
C GLU A 150 14.46 10.32 12.02
N ALA A 151 13.81 10.35 13.19
CA ALA A 151 13.09 9.18 13.71
C ALA A 151 11.95 8.77 12.77
N PHE A 152 11.21 9.75 12.25
CA PHE A 152 10.19 9.50 11.22
C PHE A 152 10.77 8.88 9.94
N LYS A 153 11.89 9.39 9.41
CA LYS A 153 12.57 8.80 8.25
C LYS A 153 13.01 7.36 8.53
N ASN A 154 13.50 7.07 9.74
CA ASN A 154 13.90 5.71 10.13
C ASN A 154 12.69 4.78 10.18
N ALA A 155 11.55 5.23 10.70
CA ALA A 155 10.31 4.47 10.68
C ALA A 155 9.84 4.16 9.24
N LEU A 156 9.96 5.12 8.31
CA LEU A 156 9.65 4.88 6.89
C LEU A 156 10.61 3.89 6.23
N LYS A 157 11.91 3.97 6.51
CA LYS A 157 12.90 2.98 6.06
C LYS A 157 12.58 1.60 6.62
N PHE A 158 12.16 1.52 7.88
CA PHE A 158 11.74 0.29 8.52
C PHE A 158 10.50 -0.28 7.81
N ALA A 159 9.45 0.52 7.60
CA ALA A 159 8.23 0.10 6.90
C ALA A 159 8.54 -0.44 5.50
N LYS A 160 9.45 0.22 4.77
CA LYS A 160 9.88 -0.21 3.44
C LYS A 160 10.55 -1.60 3.46
N LYS A 161 11.38 -1.86 4.47
CA LYS A 161 12.08 -3.16 4.61
C LYS A 161 11.20 -4.27 5.18
N ASN A 162 10.11 -3.90 5.86
CA ASN A 162 9.28 -4.81 6.65
C ASN A 162 7.78 -4.59 6.33
N PRO A 163 7.33 -4.92 5.11
CA PRO A 163 5.98 -4.58 4.64
C PRO A 163 4.84 -5.33 5.35
N ASP A 164 5.14 -6.45 6.02
CA ASP A 164 4.16 -7.22 6.79
C ASP A 164 3.98 -6.72 8.23
N HIS A 165 4.80 -5.75 8.67
CA HIS A 165 4.71 -5.19 10.02
C HIS A 165 3.64 -4.11 10.12
N LEU A 166 2.90 -4.12 11.23
CA LEU A 166 1.93 -3.10 11.60
C LEU A 166 2.67 -1.96 12.29
N LEU A 167 2.88 -0.86 11.56
CA LEU A 167 3.61 0.31 12.02
C LEU A 167 2.69 1.37 12.65
N GLN A 168 3.02 1.73 13.88
CA GLN A 168 2.47 2.86 14.62
C GLN A 168 3.53 3.96 14.80
N LEU A 169 3.19 5.22 14.56
CA LEU A 169 4.04 6.36 14.94
C LEU A 169 3.47 7.08 16.14
N ASP A 170 4.31 7.32 17.13
CA ASP A 170 3.89 8.01 18.36
C ASP A 170 4.74 9.26 18.61
N GLY A 171 4.07 10.36 18.93
CA GLY A 171 4.69 11.63 19.28
C GLY A 171 4.62 12.69 18.17
N GLY A 172 4.42 13.95 18.57
CA GLY A 172 4.54 15.10 17.66
C GLY A 172 3.49 15.18 16.54
N ILE A 173 2.46 14.32 16.55
CA ILE A 173 1.39 14.32 15.55
C ILE A 173 0.41 15.45 15.82
N ASN A 174 0.25 16.34 14.84
CA ASN A 174 -0.69 17.46 14.82
C ASN A 174 -1.02 17.83 13.36
N THR A 175 -1.90 18.81 13.15
CA THR A 175 -2.31 19.21 11.79
C THR A 175 -1.16 19.72 10.93
N LYS A 176 -0.14 20.37 11.51
CA LYS A 176 1.04 20.83 10.78
C LYS A 176 1.93 19.65 10.37
N THR A 177 2.27 18.77 11.30
CA THR A 177 3.15 17.63 11.00
C THR A 177 2.50 16.64 10.03
N LEU A 178 1.18 16.42 10.14
CA LEU A 178 0.41 15.65 9.15
C LEU A 178 0.53 16.26 7.75
N LYS A 179 0.35 17.57 7.59
CA LYS A 179 0.45 18.22 6.27
C LYS A 179 1.87 18.25 5.71
N GLU A 180 2.87 18.37 6.57
CA GLU A 180 4.27 18.52 6.18
C GLU A 180 4.95 17.19 5.83
N TYR A 181 4.64 16.12 6.56
CA TYR A 181 5.37 14.85 6.46
C TYR A 181 4.55 13.70 5.89
N PHE A 182 3.21 13.76 5.97
CA PHE A 182 2.36 12.64 5.59
C PHE A 182 1.76 12.88 4.20
N SER A 183 2.48 12.45 3.16
CA SER A 183 1.92 12.32 1.82
C SER A 183 0.99 11.12 1.70
N TYR A 184 0.26 11.00 0.58
CA TYR A 184 -0.59 9.82 0.31
C TYR A 184 0.18 8.49 0.39
N SER A 185 1.39 8.41 -0.17
CA SER A 185 2.22 7.19 -0.14
C SER A 185 2.65 6.86 1.28
N VAL A 186 3.01 7.86 2.08
CA VAL A 186 3.35 7.71 3.50
C VAL A 186 2.15 7.21 4.31
N ILE A 187 0.96 7.77 4.11
CA ILE A 187 -0.25 7.33 4.80
C ILE A 187 -0.61 5.87 4.47
N ARG A 188 -0.22 5.37 3.29
CA ARG A 188 -0.41 3.95 2.92
C ARG A 188 0.62 3.02 3.55
N SER A 189 1.80 3.51 3.90
CA SER A 189 2.86 2.73 4.53
C SER A 189 2.79 2.69 6.06
N ILE A 190 1.84 3.40 6.67
CA ILE A 190 1.68 3.52 8.13
C ILE A 190 0.26 3.10 8.53
N ASN A 191 0.16 2.22 9.52
CA ASN A 191 -1.12 1.67 9.96
C ASN A 191 -1.85 2.61 10.91
N SER A 192 -1.13 3.21 11.87
CA SER A 192 -1.67 4.12 12.88
C SER A 192 -0.69 5.22 13.26
N VAL A 193 -1.23 6.33 13.71
CA VAL A 193 -0.48 7.41 14.36
C VAL A 193 -1.14 7.79 15.68
N VAL A 194 -0.34 8.29 16.61
CA VAL A 194 -0.78 8.59 17.96
C VAL A 194 -0.62 10.09 18.24
N ALA A 195 -1.67 10.73 18.76
CA ALA A 195 -1.71 12.17 19.00
C ALA A 195 -2.16 12.51 20.43
N GLY A 196 -1.30 13.17 21.20
CA GLY A 196 -1.58 13.58 22.57
C GLY A 196 -2.01 15.05 22.66
N SER A 197 -1.05 15.93 22.98
CA SER A 197 -1.27 17.38 23.17
C SER A 197 -2.05 18.10 22.06
N ALA A 198 -1.99 17.63 20.81
CA ALA A 198 -2.78 18.20 19.71
C ALA A 198 -4.30 18.07 19.94
N ILE A 199 -4.71 17.07 20.73
CA ILE A 199 -6.08 16.77 21.12
C ILE A 199 -6.35 17.36 22.51
N PHE A 200 -5.60 16.94 23.54
CA PHE A 200 -5.95 17.21 24.94
C PHE A 200 -5.53 18.59 25.46
N ALA A 201 -4.66 19.33 24.74
CA ALA A 201 -4.36 20.73 25.11
C ALA A 201 -5.43 21.72 24.59
N LYS A 202 -6.51 21.22 23.95
CA LYS A 202 -7.62 22.02 23.43
C LYS A 202 -8.81 21.93 24.37
N ASN A 203 -9.60 23.01 24.43
CA ASN A 203 -10.82 23.05 25.23
C ASN A 203 -11.90 22.06 24.74
N ARG A 204 -11.80 21.59 23.49
CA ARG A 204 -12.72 20.65 22.84
C ARG A 204 -11.92 19.49 22.23
N PRO A 205 -11.51 18.48 23.04
CA PRO A 205 -10.69 17.36 22.57
C PRO A 205 -11.37 16.53 21.48
N ASP A 206 -12.68 16.34 21.58
CA ASP A 206 -13.54 15.72 20.56
C ASP A 206 -13.41 16.41 19.20
N GLU A 207 -13.55 17.74 19.15
CA GLU A 207 -13.41 18.52 17.91
C GLU A 207 -11.98 18.49 17.37
N ALA A 208 -10.97 18.59 18.24
CA ALA A 208 -9.57 18.51 17.86
C ALA A 208 -9.21 17.14 17.24
N TYR A 209 -9.75 16.05 17.80
CA TYR A 209 -9.61 14.71 17.24
C TYR A 209 -10.25 14.62 15.84
N LEU A 210 -11.48 15.12 15.68
CA LEU A 210 -12.17 15.14 14.39
C LEU A 210 -11.45 16.00 13.35
N GLU A 211 -10.79 17.09 13.76
CA GLU A 211 -9.96 17.91 12.88
C GLU A 211 -8.77 17.11 12.32
N LEU A 212 -8.04 16.38 13.19
CA LEU A 212 -6.93 15.53 12.76
C LEU A 212 -7.41 14.43 11.80
N GLN A 213 -8.54 13.79 12.10
CA GLN A 213 -9.16 12.83 11.19
C GLN A 213 -9.51 13.46 9.83
N LYS A 214 -10.00 14.70 9.83
CA LYS A 214 -10.31 15.45 8.61
C LYS A 214 -9.05 15.73 7.79
N VAL A 215 -7.92 16.06 8.42
CA VAL A 215 -6.64 16.25 7.71
C VAL A 215 -6.20 14.97 7.02
N ILE A 216 -6.24 13.81 7.69
CA ILE A 216 -5.92 12.52 7.03
C ILE A 216 -6.89 12.24 5.89
N LYS A 217 -8.21 12.42 6.10
CA LYS A 217 -9.20 12.25 5.04
C LYS A 217 -8.92 13.17 3.86
N ASN A 218 -8.51 14.41 4.12
CA ASN A 218 -8.13 15.36 3.09
C ASN A 218 -6.92 14.88 2.31
N ILE A 219 -5.83 14.47 2.95
CA ILE A 219 -4.64 13.95 2.25
C ILE A 219 -5.00 12.69 1.42
N MET A 220 -5.83 11.81 1.98
CA MET A 220 -6.39 10.65 1.27
C MET A 220 -7.31 11.03 0.09
N SER A 221 -7.86 12.25 0.09
CA SER A 221 -8.78 12.78 -0.92
C SER A 221 -8.16 13.81 -1.88
N GLU A 222 -7.03 14.44 -1.55
CA GLU A 222 -6.31 15.37 -2.41
C GLU A 222 -5.81 14.62 -3.65
N LYS A 223 -5.43 13.34 -3.49
CA LYS A 223 -5.25 12.44 -4.63
C LYS A 223 -6.57 12.10 -5.33
N LYS A 224 -7.71 11.98 -4.64
CA LYS A 224 -9.04 11.86 -5.30
C LYS A 224 -9.43 13.09 -6.11
N VAL A 225 -8.95 14.30 -5.79
CA VAL A 225 -9.23 15.55 -6.54
C VAL A 225 -8.30 15.70 -7.73
N GLN A 226 -7.03 15.31 -7.60
CA GLN A 226 -6.12 15.16 -8.76
C GLN A 226 -6.50 13.96 -9.66
N GLN A 227 -7.12 12.91 -9.10
CA GLN A 227 -7.74 11.79 -9.84
C GLN A 227 -9.18 12.08 -10.32
N LYS A 228 -9.85 13.15 -9.84
CA LYS A 228 -11.26 13.48 -10.21
C LYS A 228 -11.41 14.32 -11.47
N LYS A 229 -10.34 14.60 -12.20
CA LYS A 229 -10.43 15.05 -13.60
C LYS A 229 -10.75 13.90 -14.57
N SER A 230 -11.45 12.85 -14.14
CA SER A 230 -12.26 11.98 -15.02
C SER A 230 -13.10 11.01 -14.19
N SER A 231 -14.11 11.53 -13.48
CA SER A 231 -15.32 10.73 -13.25
C SER A 231 -16.41 11.20 -14.21
N GLU A 232 -16.10 11.19 -15.51
CA GLU A 232 -17.16 10.95 -16.48
C GLU A 232 -17.63 9.51 -16.28
N LYS A 233 -18.92 9.24 -16.49
CA LYS A 233 -19.38 7.86 -16.66
C LYS A 233 -18.43 7.21 -17.66
N LEU A 234 -17.85 6.05 -17.32
CA LEU A 234 -17.03 5.25 -18.24
C LEU A 234 -17.92 4.88 -19.43
N VAL A 235 -17.90 5.73 -20.45
CA VAL A 235 -18.38 5.41 -21.78
C VAL A 235 -17.25 4.57 -22.39
N PRO A 236 -17.52 3.37 -22.93
CA PRO A 236 -16.52 2.64 -23.69
C PRO A 236 -15.91 3.59 -24.72
N ILE A 237 -14.58 3.75 -24.72
CA ILE A 237 -13.93 4.45 -25.83
C ILE A 237 -14.16 3.52 -27.03
N GLU A 238 -15.06 3.92 -27.93
CA GLU A 238 -15.22 3.22 -29.20
C GLU A 238 -13.87 3.27 -29.91
N TYR A 239 -13.38 2.09 -30.28
CA TYR A 239 -12.13 1.96 -31.00
C TYR A 239 -12.26 2.69 -32.33
N SER A 240 -11.52 3.78 -32.48
CA SER A 240 -11.61 4.67 -33.66
C SER A 240 -10.93 4.12 -34.91
N GLY A 241 -10.40 2.89 -34.87
CA GLY A 241 -9.56 2.32 -35.94
C GLY A 241 -8.11 2.82 -35.91
N VAL A 242 -7.76 3.76 -35.03
CA VAL A 242 -6.40 4.30 -34.90
C VAL A 242 -5.83 3.93 -33.52
N ILE A 243 -4.65 3.35 -33.51
CA ILE A 243 -3.91 2.97 -32.31
C ILE A 243 -3.27 4.23 -31.71
N LYS A 244 -3.74 4.62 -30.53
CA LYS A 244 -3.17 5.72 -29.72
C LYS A 244 -2.71 5.24 -28.35
N SER A 245 -3.08 4.03 -27.97
CA SER A 245 -2.74 3.43 -26.67
C SER A 245 -2.42 1.94 -26.80
N ALA A 246 -1.45 1.46 -26.02
CA ALA A 246 -1.03 0.06 -25.99
C ALA A 246 -1.06 -0.51 -24.57
N GLY A 247 -1.74 -1.64 -24.42
CA GLY A 247 -1.78 -2.44 -23.20
C GLY A 247 -0.61 -3.41 -23.14
N PHE A 248 0.13 -3.41 -22.02
CA PHE A 248 1.26 -4.31 -21.80
C PHE A 248 0.88 -5.46 -20.87
N PHE A 249 0.96 -6.68 -21.38
CA PHE A 249 0.68 -7.93 -20.66
C PHE A 249 1.95 -8.79 -20.57
N GLY A 250 2.23 -9.38 -19.40
CA GLY A 250 3.42 -10.19 -19.23
C GLY A 250 3.75 -10.57 -17.78
N GLY A 251 4.84 -11.33 -17.61
CA GLY A 251 5.22 -11.95 -16.34
C GLY A 251 5.65 -10.96 -15.25
N ALA A 252 5.11 -11.15 -14.05
CA ALA A 252 5.45 -10.38 -12.84
C ALA A 252 6.81 -10.77 -12.21
N ALA A 253 7.30 -12.00 -12.47
CA ALA A 253 8.51 -12.53 -11.85
C ALA A 253 9.83 -12.08 -12.53
N LEU A 254 9.74 -11.39 -13.66
CA LEU A 254 10.90 -10.93 -14.43
C LEU A 254 11.58 -9.73 -13.76
N THR A 255 12.88 -9.59 -13.98
CA THR A 255 13.74 -8.57 -13.39
C THR A 255 14.55 -7.85 -14.46
N GLU A 256 15.23 -6.76 -14.11
CA GLU A 256 16.10 -5.99 -15.03
C GLU A 256 17.24 -6.81 -15.68
N LYS A 257 17.53 -8.00 -15.13
CA LYS A 257 18.52 -8.92 -15.70
C LYS A 257 17.97 -9.69 -16.89
N ASP A 258 16.67 -9.92 -16.92
CA ASP A 258 15.99 -10.74 -17.92
C ASP A 258 15.82 -9.98 -19.23
N GLN A 259 16.02 -10.69 -20.35
CA GLN A 259 15.96 -10.09 -21.68
C GLN A 259 14.57 -9.50 -21.98
N ALA A 260 13.50 -10.23 -21.65
CA ALA A 260 12.12 -9.76 -21.85
C ALA A 260 11.79 -8.48 -21.06
N TYR A 261 12.42 -8.26 -19.89
CA TYR A 261 12.25 -7.02 -19.14
C TYR A 261 12.87 -5.84 -19.91
N LYS A 262 14.09 -6.01 -20.42
CA LYS A 262 14.79 -4.97 -21.20
C LYS A 262 14.06 -4.64 -22.49
N GLU A 263 13.50 -5.66 -23.13
CA GLU A 263 12.68 -5.50 -24.34
C GLU A 263 11.38 -4.79 -24.05
N ALA A 264 10.64 -5.16 -22.99
CA ALA A 264 9.43 -4.43 -22.59
C ALA A 264 9.70 -2.96 -22.26
N PHE A 265 10.82 -2.66 -21.60
CA PHE A 265 11.29 -1.30 -21.38
C PHE A 265 11.55 -0.57 -22.71
N ALA A 266 12.28 -1.20 -23.64
CA ALA A 266 12.63 -0.59 -24.92
C ALA A 266 11.40 -0.33 -25.80
N VAL A 267 10.46 -1.28 -25.86
CA VAL A 267 9.18 -1.13 -26.56
C VAL A 267 8.41 0.05 -25.94
N ALA A 268 8.18 0.06 -24.63
CA ALA A 268 7.40 1.13 -23.99
C ALA A 268 8.03 2.52 -24.18
N LYS A 269 9.36 2.61 -24.10
CA LYS A 269 10.09 3.85 -24.38
C LYS A 269 9.85 4.34 -25.80
N LEU A 270 10.02 3.44 -26.79
CA LEU A 270 9.86 3.78 -28.19
C LEU A 270 8.42 4.20 -28.52
N LEU A 271 7.42 3.54 -27.93
CA LEU A 271 6.00 3.93 -28.08
C LEU A 271 5.73 5.32 -27.49
N ALA A 272 6.23 5.59 -26.29
CA ALA A 272 6.07 6.89 -25.62
C ALA A 272 6.70 8.04 -26.42
N GLU A 273 7.90 7.84 -26.97
CA GLU A 273 8.58 8.80 -27.85
C GLU A 273 7.77 9.11 -29.12
N ASN A 274 6.95 8.16 -29.58
CA ASN A 274 6.07 8.30 -30.74
C ASN A 274 4.63 8.70 -30.36
N GLY A 275 4.39 9.14 -29.12
CA GLY A 275 3.10 9.67 -28.68
C GLY A 275 2.01 8.62 -28.45
N ILE A 276 2.37 7.34 -28.37
CA ILE A 276 1.45 6.25 -28.06
C ILE A 276 1.43 6.06 -26.54
N ALA A 277 0.25 6.16 -25.93
CA ALA A 277 0.07 5.99 -24.50
C ALA A 277 0.31 4.53 -24.10
N VAL A 278 0.95 4.32 -22.95
CA VAL A 278 1.20 2.98 -22.40
C VAL A 278 0.29 2.75 -21.20
N ILE A 279 -0.33 1.57 -21.15
CA ILE A 279 -1.24 1.16 -20.08
C ILE A 279 -0.82 -0.23 -19.58
N ASN A 280 -0.71 -0.41 -18.27
CA ASN A 280 -0.31 -1.70 -17.68
C ASN A 280 -1.01 -1.99 -16.33
N GLY A 281 -0.69 -3.12 -15.70
CA GLY A 281 -1.34 -3.57 -14.46
C GLY A 281 -0.78 -3.04 -13.13
N GLY A 282 0.27 -2.23 -13.14
CA GLY A 282 0.89 -1.65 -11.94
C GLY A 282 1.71 -2.63 -11.09
N GLY A 283 1.85 -3.89 -11.50
CA GLY A 283 2.66 -4.90 -10.81
C GLY A 283 4.16 -4.84 -11.16
N PRO A 284 4.96 -5.81 -10.68
CA PRO A 284 6.38 -5.91 -10.97
C PRO A 284 6.62 -6.50 -12.38
N GLY A 285 7.87 -6.82 -12.72
CA GLY A 285 8.21 -7.46 -14.00
C GLY A 285 7.91 -6.60 -15.23
N ILE A 286 7.24 -7.17 -16.23
CA ILE A 286 6.93 -6.49 -17.50
C ILE A 286 6.16 -5.18 -17.28
N MET A 287 5.25 -5.14 -16.30
CA MET A 287 4.48 -3.93 -15.97
C MET A 287 5.40 -2.81 -15.48
N LYS A 288 6.35 -3.12 -14.59
CA LYS A 288 7.35 -2.16 -14.10
C LYS A 288 8.31 -1.73 -15.22
N ALA A 289 8.72 -2.66 -16.08
CA ALA A 289 9.55 -2.34 -17.24
C ALA A 289 8.85 -1.35 -18.18
N ALA A 290 7.57 -1.58 -18.46
CA ALA A 290 6.75 -0.72 -19.31
C ALA A 290 6.60 0.69 -18.71
N THR A 291 6.32 0.80 -17.41
CA THR A 291 6.28 2.10 -16.72
C THR A 291 7.61 2.85 -16.85
N LYS A 292 8.73 2.21 -16.48
CA LYS A 292 10.06 2.82 -16.58
C LYS A 292 10.40 3.24 -18.01
N GLY A 293 10.04 2.40 -18.99
CA GLY A 293 10.25 2.71 -20.41
C GLY A 293 9.46 3.94 -20.83
N THR A 294 8.18 4.01 -20.46
CA THR A 294 7.29 5.14 -20.76
C THR A 294 7.84 6.47 -20.23
N HIS A 295 8.30 6.47 -18.99
CA HIS A 295 8.96 7.63 -18.37
C HIS A 295 10.24 8.02 -19.09
N ALA A 296 11.06 7.04 -19.48
CA ALA A 296 12.28 7.28 -20.25
C ALA A 296 11.98 7.86 -21.66
N GLY A 297 10.77 7.65 -22.19
CA GLY A 297 10.26 8.28 -23.40
C GLY A 297 9.56 9.64 -23.17
N GLY A 298 9.56 10.14 -21.92
CA GLY A 298 9.04 11.46 -21.58
C GLY A 298 7.51 11.55 -21.52
N LYS A 299 6.82 10.43 -21.28
CA LYS A 299 5.35 10.39 -21.15
C LYS A 299 4.91 9.82 -19.81
N GLU A 300 3.68 10.13 -19.44
CA GLU A 300 3.00 9.59 -18.26
C GLU A 300 2.40 8.21 -18.57
N VAL A 301 2.27 7.36 -17.55
CA VAL A 301 1.70 6.01 -17.63
C VAL A 301 0.41 5.90 -16.81
N LEU A 302 -0.59 5.21 -17.37
CA LEU A 302 -1.80 4.81 -16.65
C LEU A 302 -1.70 3.34 -16.27
N VAL A 303 -2.00 3.02 -15.01
CA VAL A 303 -2.11 1.62 -14.57
C VAL A 303 -3.52 1.27 -14.13
N VAL A 304 -3.92 0.03 -14.35
CA VAL A 304 -5.17 -0.53 -13.83
C VAL A 304 -4.83 -1.63 -12.83
N THR A 305 -5.04 -1.35 -11.56
CA THR A 305 -4.75 -2.25 -10.43
C THR A 305 -6.05 -2.86 -9.91
N TYR A 306 -5.97 -3.94 -9.12
CA TYR A 306 -7.12 -4.38 -8.32
C TYR A 306 -6.77 -4.46 -6.85
N SER A 307 -7.71 -4.09 -5.98
CA SER A 307 -7.51 -4.17 -4.53
C SER A 307 -8.47 -5.21 -3.98
N PRO A 308 -8.01 -6.47 -3.79
CA PRO A 308 -8.90 -7.52 -3.32
C PRO A 308 -9.40 -7.23 -1.90
N SER A 309 -10.64 -7.62 -1.63
CA SER A 309 -11.28 -7.46 -0.32
C SER A 309 -10.69 -8.39 0.76
N TYR A 310 -9.96 -9.43 0.35
CA TYR A 310 -9.32 -10.41 1.24
C TYR A 310 -7.89 -10.73 0.75
N LYS A 311 -6.99 -11.15 1.65
CA LYS A 311 -5.60 -11.50 1.31
C LYS A 311 -5.57 -12.79 0.49
N HIS A 312 -5.20 -12.71 -0.78
CA HIS A 312 -4.99 -13.88 -1.64
C HIS A 312 -3.52 -14.31 -1.60
N LYS A 313 -3.27 -15.60 -1.38
CA LYS A 313 -1.91 -16.18 -1.25
C LYS A 313 -1.02 -15.95 -2.48
N ASN A 314 -1.63 -15.97 -3.67
CA ASN A 314 -0.92 -15.93 -4.95
C ASN A 314 -1.14 -14.61 -5.70
N TYR A 315 -1.62 -13.57 -5.02
CA TYR A 315 -1.79 -12.27 -5.66
C TYR A 315 -0.45 -11.52 -5.68
N GLU A 316 0.04 -11.25 -6.88
CA GLU A 316 1.29 -10.52 -7.15
C GLU A 316 1.26 -9.07 -6.66
N GLY A 317 0.06 -8.50 -6.47
CA GLY A 317 -0.12 -7.14 -5.97
C GLY A 317 0.22 -6.05 -6.98
N THR A 318 0.00 -4.81 -6.54
CA THR A 318 0.65 -3.63 -7.14
C THR A 318 2.07 -3.56 -6.60
N ASP A 319 3.08 -3.36 -7.45
CA ASP A 319 4.46 -3.18 -7.00
C ASP A 319 4.61 -1.75 -6.46
N PRO A 320 4.91 -1.55 -5.16
CA PRO A 320 5.11 -0.22 -4.59
C PRO A 320 6.28 0.56 -5.21
N GLU A 321 7.19 -0.13 -5.91
CA GLU A 321 8.31 0.47 -6.64
C GLU A 321 8.00 0.71 -8.13
N ASN A 322 6.82 0.33 -8.61
CA ASN A 322 6.36 0.71 -9.94
C ASN A 322 5.80 2.14 -9.84
N ASP A 323 6.64 3.11 -10.21
CA ASP A 323 6.34 4.54 -10.10
C ASP A 323 5.46 4.99 -11.28
N PHE A 324 4.14 4.91 -11.14
CA PHE A 324 3.18 5.29 -12.19
C PHE A 324 2.46 6.60 -11.88
N ASP A 325 1.99 7.30 -12.92
CA ASP A 325 1.38 8.62 -12.81
C ASP A 325 -0.12 8.56 -12.48
N PHE A 326 -0.85 7.67 -13.17
CA PHE A 326 -2.29 7.49 -13.01
C PHE A 326 -2.66 6.06 -12.64
N GLU A 327 -3.69 5.89 -11.81
CA GLU A 327 -4.16 4.58 -11.34
C GLU A 327 -5.68 4.50 -11.38
N ILE A 328 -6.20 3.45 -12.03
CA ILE A 328 -7.58 3.00 -11.89
C ILE A 328 -7.58 1.73 -11.03
N THR A 329 -8.17 1.80 -9.84
CA THR A 329 -8.29 0.64 -8.96
C THR A 329 -9.65 -0.04 -9.12
N THR A 330 -9.64 -1.34 -9.39
CA THR A 330 -10.83 -2.19 -9.48
C THR A 330 -10.99 -3.09 -8.25
N LYS A 331 -12.12 -3.80 -8.18
CA LYS A 331 -12.46 -4.68 -7.06
C LYS A 331 -11.87 -6.07 -7.19
N ASP A 332 -11.72 -6.56 -8.43
CA ASP A 332 -11.23 -7.89 -8.72
C ASP A 332 -10.45 -7.96 -10.03
N TYR A 333 -9.87 -9.14 -10.27
CA TYR A 333 -9.07 -9.44 -11.46
C TYR A 333 -9.85 -9.28 -12.77
N PHE A 334 -11.11 -9.72 -12.81
CA PHE A 334 -11.91 -9.66 -14.04
C PHE A 334 -12.23 -8.22 -14.42
N ASP A 335 -12.63 -7.40 -13.45
CA ASP A 335 -12.86 -5.97 -13.64
C ASP A 335 -11.57 -5.25 -14.08
N ARG A 336 -10.41 -5.60 -13.49
CA ARG A 336 -9.12 -5.05 -13.90
C ARG A 336 -8.86 -5.35 -15.38
N THR A 337 -8.94 -6.61 -15.77
CA THR A 337 -8.63 -7.03 -17.14
C THR A 337 -9.65 -6.44 -18.12
N LYS A 338 -10.94 -6.39 -17.76
CA LYS A 338 -11.96 -5.71 -18.55
C LYS A 338 -11.65 -4.23 -18.78
N ILE A 339 -11.30 -3.49 -17.73
CA ILE A 339 -10.96 -2.07 -17.86
C ILE A 339 -9.70 -1.87 -18.70
N MET A 340 -8.68 -2.71 -18.53
CA MET A 340 -7.49 -2.71 -19.40
C MET A 340 -7.89 -2.82 -20.86
N LEU A 341 -8.62 -3.88 -21.24
CA LEU A 341 -9.04 -4.13 -22.62
C LEU A 341 -9.93 -3.02 -23.18
N GLN A 342 -10.70 -2.32 -22.34
CA GLN A 342 -11.55 -1.21 -22.77
C GLN A 342 -10.77 0.09 -23.02
N ASN A 343 -9.65 0.30 -22.32
CA ASN A 343 -8.90 1.55 -22.36
C ASN A 343 -7.64 1.51 -23.24
N THR A 344 -7.37 0.38 -23.90
CA THR A 344 -6.23 0.20 -24.83
C THR A 344 -6.71 0.01 -26.26
N ASP A 345 -5.92 0.43 -27.26
CA ASP A 345 -6.22 0.22 -28.68
C ASP A 345 -5.49 -0.99 -29.29
N LEU A 346 -4.35 -1.34 -28.69
CA LEU A 346 -3.49 -2.47 -29.05
C LEU A 346 -3.13 -3.25 -27.79
N HIS A 347 -2.96 -4.57 -27.90
CA HIS A 347 -2.42 -5.40 -26.82
C HIS A 347 -1.06 -5.98 -27.20
N ILE A 348 -0.05 -5.80 -26.35
CA ILE A 348 1.29 -6.36 -26.53
C ILE A 348 1.55 -7.38 -25.42
N VAL A 349 1.76 -8.63 -25.81
CA VAL A 349 1.86 -9.79 -24.91
C VAL A 349 3.29 -10.32 -24.91
N PHE A 350 3.98 -10.11 -23.79
CA PHE A 350 5.32 -10.64 -23.52
C PHE A 350 5.25 -12.03 -22.87
N ILE A 351 6.40 -12.66 -22.65
CA ILE A 351 6.47 -13.89 -21.87
C ILE A 351 5.91 -13.70 -20.46
N GLY A 352 5.13 -14.67 -19.98
CA GLY A 352 4.43 -14.58 -18.71
C GLY A 352 3.83 -15.90 -18.23
N GLY A 353 3.00 -15.80 -17.19
CA GLY A 353 2.35 -16.94 -16.55
C GLY A 353 0.88 -17.08 -16.94
N THR A 354 0.09 -17.73 -16.07
CA THR A 354 -1.35 -17.96 -16.30
C THR A 354 -2.16 -16.67 -16.44
N GLY A 355 -1.80 -15.61 -15.72
CA GLY A 355 -2.44 -14.30 -15.86
C GLY A 355 -2.25 -13.67 -17.25
N THR A 356 -1.05 -13.80 -17.81
CA THR A 356 -0.73 -13.34 -19.17
C THR A 356 -1.47 -14.18 -20.21
N LEU A 357 -1.58 -15.49 -20.00
CA LEU A 357 -2.36 -16.37 -20.86
C LEU A 357 -3.85 -16.01 -20.86
N SER A 358 -4.43 -15.65 -19.71
CA SER A 358 -5.83 -15.20 -19.65
C SER A 358 -6.04 -13.82 -20.29
N GLU A 359 -5.10 -12.89 -20.16
CA GLU A 359 -5.11 -11.60 -20.86
C GLU A 359 -5.08 -11.79 -22.39
N LEU A 360 -4.21 -12.69 -22.88
CA LEU A 360 -4.16 -13.08 -24.29
C LEU A 360 -5.47 -13.73 -24.74
N GLY A 361 -5.95 -14.75 -24.03
CA GLY A 361 -7.17 -15.48 -24.41
C GLY A 361 -8.40 -14.57 -24.50
N MET A 362 -8.57 -13.65 -23.55
CA MET A 362 -9.69 -12.70 -23.58
C MET A 362 -9.54 -11.67 -24.70
N SER A 363 -8.32 -11.17 -24.95
CA SER A 363 -8.05 -10.26 -26.07
C SER A 363 -8.34 -10.93 -27.40
N TRP A 364 -7.86 -12.16 -27.60
CA TRP A 364 -7.98 -12.90 -28.85
C TRP A 364 -9.43 -13.30 -29.16
N ALA A 365 -10.16 -13.81 -28.17
CA ALA A 365 -11.59 -14.10 -28.31
C ALA A 365 -12.39 -12.83 -28.63
N ASN A 366 -12.07 -11.71 -27.97
CA ASN A 366 -12.72 -10.43 -28.24
C ASN A 366 -12.41 -9.92 -29.66
N SER A 367 -11.17 -10.07 -30.14
CA SER A 367 -10.79 -9.67 -31.49
C SER A 367 -11.50 -10.50 -32.56
N ARG A 368 -11.72 -11.79 -32.32
CA ARG A 368 -12.52 -12.63 -33.23
C ARG A 368 -13.98 -12.20 -33.28
N ILE A 369 -14.59 -11.89 -32.13
CA ILE A 369 -16.00 -11.43 -32.06
C ILE A 369 -16.18 -10.13 -32.85
N HIS A 370 -15.16 -9.27 -32.88
CA HIS A 370 -15.17 -7.95 -33.50
C HIS A 370 -14.32 -7.86 -34.77
N GLU A 371 -14.09 -8.97 -35.46
CA GLU A 371 -13.22 -9.00 -36.63
C GLU A 371 -13.63 -7.95 -37.69
N GLY A 372 -12.65 -7.33 -38.35
CA GLY A 372 -12.83 -6.14 -39.18
C GLY A 372 -12.83 -4.80 -38.41
N HIS A 373 -13.19 -4.79 -37.13
CA HIS A 373 -13.14 -3.61 -36.24
C HIS A 373 -12.48 -3.91 -34.89
N HIS A 374 -11.62 -4.91 -34.87
CA HIS A 374 -10.99 -5.41 -33.66
C HIS A 374 -9.71 -4.65 -33.32
N LYS A 375 -9.35 -4.74 -32.04
CA LYS A 375 -8.06 -4.26 -31.54
C LYS A 375 -6.98 -5.28 -31.92
N PRO A 376 -5.87 -4.85 -32.55
CA PRO A 376 -4.79 -5.76 -32.89
C PRO A 376 -4.10 -6.33 -31.64
N ILE A 377 -3.43 -7.47 -31.82
CA ILE A 377 -2.68 -8.16 -30.77
C ILE A 377 -1.27 -8.45 -31.29
N ILE A 378 -0.26 -8.02 -30.55
CA ILE A 378 1.13 -8.35 -30.79
C ILE A 378 1.58 -9.37 -29.75
N LEU A 379 2.17 -10.46 -30.22
CA LEU A 379 2.88 -11.46 -29.44
C LEU A 379 4.38 -11.17 -29.54
N TYR A 380 4.98 -10.69 -28.46
CA TYR A 380 6.37 -10.25 -28.47
C TYR A 380 7.33 -11.39 -28.10
N GLY A 381 8.19 -11.78 -29.04
CA GLY A 381 9.26 -12.77 -28.90
C GLY A 381 9.02 -14.07 -29.69
N ASN A 382 10.11 -14.67 -30.20
CA ASN A 382 10.08 -15.82 -31.11
C ASN A 382 9.44 -17.07 -30.50
N PHE A 383 9.47 -17.21 -29.17
CA PHE A 383 8.88 -18.37 -28.49
C PHE A 383 7.37 -18.51 -28.73
N TRP A 384 6.69 -17.42 -29.14
CA TRP A 384 5.28 -17.47 -29.50
C TRP A 384 5.00 -18.29 -30.77
N GLU A 385 5.96 -18.45 -31.68
CA GLU A 385 5.78 -19.26 -32.89
C GLU A 385 5.43 -20.71 -32.53
N GLU A 386 6.18 -21.30 -31.58
CA GLU A 386 5.94 -22.66 -31.11
C GLU A 386 4.60 -22.79 -30.38
N ILE A 387 4.23 -21.77 -29.59
CA ILE A 387 2.96 -21.76 -28.85
C ILE A 387 1.78 -21.67 -29.82
N ILE A 388 1.82 -20.76 -30.79
CA ILE A 388 0.74 -20.59 -31.77
C ILE A 388 0.60 -21.84 -32.63
N ALA A 389 1.69 -22.42 -33.11
CA ALA A 389 1.66 -23.69 -33.83
C ALA A 389 1.03 -24.82 -33.00
N ALA A 390 1.28 -24.88 -31.69
CA ALA A 390 0.64 -25.84 -30.80
C ALA A 390 -0.87 -25.55 -30.64
N LEU A 391 -1.26 -24.29 -30.47
CA LEU A 391 -2.67 -23.91 -30.34
C LEU A 391 -3.45 -24.21 -31.62
N GLU A 392 -2.91 -23.91 -32.80
CA GLU A 392 -3.52 -24.26 -34.09
C GLU A 392 -3.68 -25.78 -34.26
N LYS A 393 -2.72 -26.56 -33.76
CA LYS A 393 -2.76 -28.01 -33.85
C LYS A 393 -3.80 -28.65 -32.93
N TYR A 394 -3.99 -28.10 -31.73
CA TYR A 394 -4.76 -28.76 -30.67
C TYR A 394 -6.10 -28.08 -30.34
N LEU A 395 -6.29 -26.82 -30.70
CA LEU A 395 -7.57 -26.13 -30.57
C LEU A 395 -8.37 -26.18 -31.88
N LEU A 396 -9.68 -26.10 -31.76
CA LEU A 396 -10.61 -26.03 -32.89
C LEU A 396 -10.72 -24.58 -33.41
N LEU A 397 -9.58 -24.00 -33.82
CA LEU A 397 -9.56 -22.67 -34.43
C LEU A 397 -10.30 -22.69 -35.76
N ARG A 398 -11.13 -21.68 -35.99
CA ARG A 398 -11.77 -21.47 -37.31
C ARG A 398 -10.80 -20.75 -38.23
N GLU A 399 -11.06 -20.84 -39.53
CA GLU A 399 -10.31 -20.08 -40.55
C GLU A 399 -10.27 -18.59 -40.19
N GLY A 400 -9.08 -18.00 -40.32
CA GLY A 400 -8.76 -16.60 -39.99
C GLY A 400 -8.46 -16.31 -38.52
N GLU A 401 -8.76 -17.21 -37.57
CA GLU A 401 -8.56 -16.90 -36.13
C GLU A 401 -7.09 -16.76 -35.75
N ALA A 402 -6.21 -17.56 -36.36
CA ALA A 402 -4.76 -17.47 -36.17
C ALA A 402 -4.16 -16.16 -36.69
N ASP A 403 -4.76 -15.56 -37.73
CA ASP A 403 -4.25 -14.36 -38.38
C ASP A 403 -4.50 -13.08 -37.54
N LEU A 404 -5.29 -13.18 -36.46
CA LEU A 404 -5.62 -12.07 -35.56
C LEU A 404 -4.49 -11.69 -34.59
N VAL A 405 -3.41 -12.48 -34.55
CA VAL A 405 -2.23 -12.21 -33.74
C VAL A 405 -1.01 -11.98 -34.63
N LYS A 406 -0.20 -10.98 -34.29
CA LYS A 406 1.05 -10.67 -34.98
C LYS A 406 2.24 -10.96 -34.08
N ILE A 407 3.17 -11.80 -34.54
CA ILE A 407 4.45 -11.98 -33.84
C ILE A 407 5.41 -10.85 -34.25
N CYS A 408 6.01 -10.21 -33.25
CA CYS A 408 7.09 -9.23 -33.38
C CYS A 408 8.27 -9.63 -32.51
N THR A 409 9.49 -9.33 -32.96
CA THR A 409 10.73 -9.82 -32.34
C THR A 409 11.67 -8.69 -31.89
N SER A 410 11.34 -7.45 -32.24
CA SER A 410 12.09 -6.24 -31.91
C SER A 410 11.15 -5.06 -31.62
N PRO A 411 11.60 -4.04 -30.84
CA PRO A 411 10.81 -2.82 -30.63
C PRO A 411 10.45 -2.08 -31.92
N GLU A 412 11.36 -2.10 -32.90
CA GLU A 412 11.17 -1.45 -34.20
C GLU A 412 10.03 -2.12 -34.98
N GLU A 413 9.96 -3.46 -35.00
CA GLU A 413 8.85 -4.18 -35.64
C GLU A 413 7.49 -3.84 -35.01
N VAL A 414 7.44 -3.63 -33.69
CA VAL A 414 6.22 -3.21 -33.00
C VAL A 414 5.77 -1.84 -33.50
N LEU A 415 6.69 -0.87 -33.55
CA LEU A 415 6.37 0.48 -34.00
C LEU A 415 5.98 0.51 -35.49
N ASP A 416 6.68 -0.25 -36.33
CA ASP A 416 6.40 -0.34 -37.76
C ASP A 416 5.03 -0.95 -38.03
N PHE A 417 4.66 -2.00 -37.28
CA PHE A 417 3.32 -2.56 -37.32
C PHE A 417 2.26 -1.51 -36.97
N ILE A 418 2.45 -0.76 -35.88
CA ILE A 418 1.50 0.29 -35.46
C ILE A 418 1.36 1.39 -36.52
N LYS A 419 2.49 1.87 -37.08
CA LYS A 419 2.48 2.89 -38.13
C LYS A 419 1.75 2.41 -39.38
N LYS A 420 2.02 1.17 -39.81
CA LYS A 420 1.34 0.57 -40.96
C LYS A 420 -0.16 0.47 -40.70
N TYR A 421 -0.55 -0.08 -39.55
CA TYR A 421 -1.95 -0.24 -39.16
C TYR A 421 -2.69 1.11 -39.16
N ASN A 422 -2.11 2.13 -38.53
CA ASN A 422 -2.70 3.48 -38.48
C ASN A 422 -2.84 4.11 -39.87
N ASN A 423 -1.86 3.92 -40.77
CA ASN A 423 -1.93 4.44 -42.13
C ASN A 423 -3.04 3.77 -42.97
N GLU A 424 -3.31 2.49 -42.74
CA GLU A 424 -4.38 1.75 -43.43
C GLU A 424 -5.78 2.17 -42.97
N HIS A 425 -5.93 2.70 -41.76
CA HIS A 425 -7.22 3.08 -41.15
C HIS A 425 -7.49 4.59 -41.11
N LEU A 426 -6.51 5.42 -41.51
CA LEU A 426 -6.66 6.87 -41.68
C LEU A 426 -7.10 7.27 -43.11
N ASN A 427 -7.04 6.33 -44.06
CA ASN A 427 -7.56 6.47 -45.42
C ASN A 427 -8.94 5.81 -45.53
#